data_AF-A0A7C4Z679-F1
#
_entry.id   AF-A0A7C4Z679-F1
#
_cell.length_a   1.000
_cell.length_b   1.000
_cell.length_c   1.000
_cell.angle_alpha   90.00
_cell.angle_beta   90.00
_cell.angle_gamma   90.00
#
_symmetry.space_group_name_H-M   'P 1'
#
loop_
_entity.id
_entity.type
_entity.pdbx_description
1 polymer ?
#
loop_
_entity_poly.entity_id
_entity_poly.type
_entity_poly.pdbx_seq_one_letter_code
_entity_poly.pdbx_strand_id
1 'polypeptide(L)'
;MKKRNIAFTGVGLVLAALLVYQIPAVNSRLSWRFEVARTYVKNVLNPVDNVPTAIPQPTKPGTPTIAIQPTSTTEVVTTTIPPTPTLAPPPAQAFLNSPPYEKQTANNCGPAALSMMLHMFGWTGSQKDISDVIKPVNGDRNVNPEEMAFWVRNYAGWLRIEYRVGGDLETLKRLIAAAYPVIVESTTSLNPEDTGWPDDDLWAAHYLLLTGYDDAAQIFTAQDTYRGPDKKIPYDQLESEWKPFNYLYMIVYLPEQEEEIKSILGSNWDPDLNRQRALDAALAATTTDPNDAFAWFNVGSNLVYFERYDEANAAYDKARELGLPQRMFRYQFGPFLANFHANRNDDLLALTDYALQRTDMSEETWLWRGWALYRAGDLNEAIKSWRKALSVRPGYEDALYALNFVGSTP
;
A
#
# COMPACT_ATOMS: atom_id res chain seq x y z
N MET A 1 45.43 33.79 6.65
CA MET A 1 45.39 32.75 5.60
C MET A 1 44.64 33.31 4.39
N LYS A 2 45.23 33.30 3.19
CA LYS A 2 44.64 33.90 1.98
C LYS A 2 43.37 33.13 1.59
N LYS A 3 42.29 33.82 1.20
CA LYS A 3 40.97 33.26 0.80
C LYS A 3 41.06 32.04 -0.14
N ARG A 4 42.10 32.00 -0.99
CA ARG A 4 42.42 30.89 -1.89
C ARG A 4 42.73 29.57 -1.16
N ASN A 5 43.44 29.60 -0.04
CA ASN A 5 43.77 28.39 0.72
C ASN A 5 42.54 27.83 1.45
N ILE A 6 41.61 28.70 1.87
CA ILE A 6 40.34 28.27 2.49
C ILE A 6 39.45 27.57 1.46
N ALA A 7 39.39 28.09 0.23
CA ALA A 7 38.65 27.46 -0.87
C ALA A 7 39.22 26.09 -1.26
N PHE A 8 40.55 25.95 -1.37
CA PHE A 8 41.19 24.66 -1.66
C PHE A 8 41.00 23.63 -0.55
N THR A 9 41.09 24.03 0.72
CA THR A 9 40.79 23.15 1.86
C THR A 9 39.32 22.73 1.87
N GLY A 10 38.39 23.65 1.55
CA GLY A 10 36.96 23.35 1.46
C GLY A 10 36.64 22.34 0.36
N VAL A 11 37.20 22.51 -0.84
CA VAL A 11 37.04 21.55 -1.95
C VAL A 11 37.64 20.20 -1.58
N GLY A 12 38.81 20.17 -0.96
CA GLY A 12 39.44 18.93 -0.49
C GLY A 12 38.59 18.17 0.53
N LEU A 13 37.95 18.88 1.46
CA LEU A 13 37.04 18.28 2.45
C LEU A 13 35.75 17.76 1.80
N VAL A 14 35.18 18.46 0.83
CA VAL A 14 34.00 17.98 0.08
C VAL A 14 34.33 16.73 -0.71
N LEU A 15 35.48 16.69 -1.40
CA LEU A 15 35.92 15.51 -2.14
C LEU A 15 36.20 14.32 -1.21
N ALA A 16 36.84 14.56 -0.06
CA ALA A 16 37.04 13.52 0.95
C ALA A 16 35.70 13.00 1.51
N ALA A 17 34.74 13.90 1.78
CA ALA A 17 33.41 13.51 2.22
C ALA A 17 32.65 12.70 1.17
N LEU A 18 32.76 13.07 -0.11
CA LEU A 18 32.19 12.30 -1.23
C LEU A 18 32.81 10.91 -1.34
N LEU A 19 34.13 10.79 -1.22
CA LEU A 19 34.83 9.50 -1.24
C LEU A 19 34.43 8.62 -0.04
N VAL A 20 34.31 9.20 1.15
CA VAL A 20 33.82 8.50 2.35
C VAL A 20 32.35 8.08 2.20
N TYR A 21 31.51 8.89 1.53
CA TYR A 21 30.12 8.55 1.23
C TYR A 21 29.96 7.40 0.22
N GLN A 22 30.98 7.10 -0.60
CA GLN A 22 30.99 5.92 -1.48
C GLN A 22 31.19 4.60 -0.70
N ILE A 23 31.62 4.64 0.56
CA ILE A 23 31.78 3.44 1.39
C ILE A 23 30.39 2.89 1.72
N PRO A 24 30.03 1.64 1.37
CA PRO A 24 28.66 1.13 1.51
C PRO A 24 28.09 1.24 2.93
N ALA A 25 28.91 0.98 3.95
CA ALA A 25 28.50 1.08 5.36
C ALA A 25 28.25 2.53 5.83
N VAL A 26 28.89 3.51 5.19
CA VAL A 26 28.66 4.93 5.47
C VAL A 26 27.44 5.41 4.69
N ASN A 27 27.37 5.04 3.41
CA ASN A 27 26.26 5.34 2.52
C ASN A 27 24.93 4.89 3.15
N SER A 28 24.84 3.62 3.57
CA SER A 28 23.62 3.07 4.17
C SER A 28 23.17 3.75 5.46
N ARG A 29 24.08 4.43 6.18
CA ARG A 29 23.78 5.19 7.40
C ARG A 29 23.41 6.65 7.13
N LEU A 30 23.99 7.25 6.09
CA LEU A 30 23.85 8.68 5.81
C LEU A 30 22.88 9.01 4.68
N SER A 31 22.62 8.08 3.75
CA SER A 31 21.75 8.29 2.59
C SER A 31 20.35 8.76 3.02
N TRP A 32 19.74 8.08 3.98
CA TRP A 32 18.45 8.46 4.54
C TRP A 32 18.46 9.87 5.13
N ARG A 33 19.49 10.24 5.90
CA ARG A 33 19.60 11.58 6.50
C ARG A 33 19.74 12.67 5.44
N PHE A 34 20.50 12.40 4.38
CA PHE A 34 20.63 13.31 3.26
C PHE A 34 19.31 13.44 2.50
N GLU A 35 18.58 12.34 2.28
CA GLU A 35 17.24 12.37 1.69
C GLU A 35 16.24 13.17 2.52
N VAL A 36 16.20 12.96 3.84
CA VAL A 36 15.37 13.73 4.76
C VAL A 36 15.71 15.23 4.66
N ALA A 37 16.99 15.59 4.76
CA ALA A 37 17.43 16.99 4.66
C ALA A 37 17.09 17.61 3.28
N ARG A 38 17.31 16.88 2.19
CA ARG A 38 16.97 17.33 0.83
C ARG A 38 15.47 17.53 0.66
N THR A 39 14.67 16.58 1.16
CA THR A 39 13.20 16.62 1.11
C THR A 39 12.67 17.79 1.94
N TYR A 40 13.23 17.98 3.13
CA TYR A 40 12.90 19.11 4.00
C TYR A 40 13.17 20.44 3.31
N VAL A 41 14.38 20.64 2.76
CA VAL A 41 14.73 21.88 2.03
C VAL A 41 13.81 22.08 0.83
N LYS A 42 13.52 21.03 0.03
CA LYS A 42 12.58 21.11 -1.10
C LYS A 42 11.22 21.62 -0.64
N ASN A 43 10.68 21.06 0.44
CA ASN A 43 9.33 21.39 0.93
C ASN A 43 9.27 22.72 1.71
N VAL A 44 10.37 23.20 2.26
CA VAL A 44 10.44 24.57 2.81
C VAL A 44 10.45 25.60 1.68
N LEU A 45 11.14 25.30 0.57
CA LEU A 45 11.23 26.22 -0.58
C LEU A 45 9.99 26.17 -1.48
N ASN A 46 9.35 25.01 -1.57
CA ASN A 46 8.13 24.80 -2.35
C ASN A 46 7.20 23.86 -1.57
N PRO A 47 6.40 24.41 -0.62
CA PRO A 47 5.50 23.60 0.18
C PRO A 47 4.45 22.95 -0.71
N VAL A 48 4.23 21.67 -0.47
CA VAL A 48 3.18 20.92 -1.16
C VAL A 48 1.89 21.11 -0.38
N ASP A 49 0.81 21.46 -1.07
CA ASP A 49 -0.50 21.67 -0.47
C ASP A 49 -1.14 20.35 0.02
N ASN A 50 -2.36 20.41 0.54
CA ASN A 50 -3.16 19.21 0.84
C ASN A 50 -3.45 18.41 -0.44
N VAL A 51 -3.88 17.16 -0.28
CA VAL A 51 -4.38 16.34 -1.39
C VAL A 51 -5.37 17.16 -2.23
N PRO A 52 -5.18 17.29 -3.56
CA PRO A 52 -6.03 18.15 -4.37
C PRO A 52 -7.44 17.58 -4.45
N THR A 53 -8.42 18.44 -4.29
CA THR A 53 -9.83 18.10 -4.53
C THR A 53 -10.07 17.86 -6.03
N ALA A 54 -11.17 17.18 -6.32
CA ALA A 54 -11.53 16.79 -7.68
C ALA A 54 -11.67 17.99 -8.62
N ILE A 55 -11.05 17.91 -9.81
CA ILE A 55 -11.26 18.91 -10.84
C ILE A 55 -12.68 18.77 -11.41
N PRO A 56 -13.51 19.84 -11.38
CA PRO A 56 -14.88 19.79 -11.89
C PRO A 56 -14.91 19.35 -13.35
N GLN A 57 -15.67 18.30 -13.65
CA GLN A 57 -15.89 17.87 -15.02
C GLN A 57 -17.06 18.66 -15.63
N PRO A 58 -16.99 19.05 -16.92
CA PRO A 58 -18.13 19.66 -17.58
C PRO A 58 -19.31 18.69 -17.54
N THR A 59 -20.39 19.07 -16.85
CA THR A 59 -21.60 18.26 -16.74
C THR A 59 -22.18 18.01 -18.12
N LYS A 60 -22.17 16.76 -18.59
CA LYS A 60 -22.96 16.37 -19.76
C LYS A 60 -24.45 16.56 -19.40
N PRO A 61 -25.21 17.41 -20.12
CA PRO A 61 -26.63 17.59 -19.87
C PRO A 61 -27.36 16.24 -19.92
N GLY A 62 -28.05 15.87 -18.85
CA GLY A 62 -28.81 14.62 -18.75
C GLY A 62 -28.11 13.46 -18.05
N THR A 63 -26.92 13.65 -17.46
CA THR A 63 -26.32 12.62 -16.60
C THR A 63 -26.98 12.69 -15.22
N PRO A 64 -27.74 11.66 -14.78
CA PRO A 64 -28.27 11.63 -13.42
C PRO A 64 -27.11 11.66 -12.42
N THR A 65 -27.33 12.26 -11.25
CA THR A 65 -26.41 12.10 -10.10
C THR A 65 -26.20 10.62 -9.90
N ILE A 66 -24.96 10.16 -10.05
CA ILE A 66 -24.61 8.76 -9.87
C ILE A 66 -24.85 8.42 -8.40
N ALA A 67 -26.02 7.86 -8.11
CA ALA A 67 -26.31 7.32 -6.80
C ALA A 67 -25.48 6.04 -6.67
N ILE A 68 -24.50 6.05 -5.77
CA ILE A 68 -23.73 4.86 -5.41
C ILE A 68 -24.70 3.95 -4.65
N GLN A 69 -25.52 3.21 -5.38
CA GLN A 69 -26.41 2.19 -4.83
C GLN A 69 -25.71 0.83 -4.96
N PRO A 70 -25.89 -0.06 -3.98
CA PRO A 70 -25.55 -1.46 -4.17
C PRO A 70 -26.29 -1.93 -5.41
N THR A 71 -25.54 -2.44 -6.40
CA THR A 71 -26.13 -2.91 -7.65
C THR A 71 -27.14 -3.99 -7.32
N SER A 72 -28.37 -3.83 -7.78
CA SER A 72 -29.32 -4.94 -7.89
C SER A 72 -28.62 -6.01 -8.72
N THR A 73 -28.33 -7.13 -8.09
CA THR A 73 -27.69 -8.32 -8.63
C THR A 73 -28.07 -8.52 -10.09
N THR A 74 -27.10 -8.37 -11.01
CA THR A 74 -27.14 -9.01 -12.33
C THR A 74 -27.52 -10.46 -12.08
N GLU A 75 -28.45 -11.03 -12.86
CA GLU A 75 -28.94 -12.40 -12.71
C GLU A 75 -27.78 -13.36 -12.35
N VAL A 76 -27.65 -13.62 -11.06
CA VAL A 76 -26.75 -14.64 -10.55
C VAL A 76 -27.37 -15.92 -11.05
N VAL A 77 -26.72 -16.55 -12.03
CA VAL A 77 -26.91 -17.97 -12.27
C VAL A 77 -26.90 -18.60 -10.90
N THR A 78 -28.06 -19.07 -10.47
CA THR A 78 -28.31 -19.47 -9.10
C THR A 78 -27.65 -20.83 -8.89
N THR A 79 -26.32 -20.86 -8.90
CA THR A 79 -25.59 -21.85 -8.12
C THR A 79 -25.94 -21.54 -6.68
N THR A 80 -26.93 -22.28 -6.17
CA THR A 80 -27.23 -22.36 -4.75
C THR A 80 -25.91 -22.61 -4.02
N ILE A 81 -25.34 -21.56 -3.43
CA ILE A 81 -24.21 -21.71 -2.53
C ILE A 81 -24.78 -22.54 -1.38
N PRO A 82 -24.32 -23.79 -1.18
CA PRO A 82 -24.79 -24.57 -0.05
C PRO A 82 -24.53 -23.74 1.21
N PRO A 83 -25.45 -23.74 2.20
CA PRO A 83 -25.23 -22.98 3.42
C PRO A 83 -23.89 -23.40 4.02
N THR A 84 -22.94 -22.45 4.06
CA THR A 84 -21.65 -22.69 4.71
C THR A 84 -21.96 -23.03 6.17
N PRO A 85 -21.51 -24.19 6.69
CA PRO A 85 -21.74 -24.53 8.08
C PRO A 85 -21.22 -23.40 8.98
N THR A 86 -22.07 -22.88 9.86
CA THR A 86 -21.67 -21.87 10.84
C THR A 86 -20.57 -22.47 11.72
N LEU A 87 -19.33 -22.03 11.52
CA LEU A 87 -18.21 -22.48 12.33
C LEU A 87 -18.44 -22.09 13.79
N ALA A 88 -18.09 -23.00 14.71
CA ALA A 88 -18.10 -22.70 16.14
C ALA A 88 -17.29 -21.40 16.41
N PRO A 89 -17.68 -20.59 17.40
CA PRO A 89 -16.91 -19.40 17.76
C PRO A 89 -15.45 -19.76 18.04
N PRO A 90 -14.48 -18.91 17.65
CA PRO A 90 -13.09 -19.14 18.03
C PRO A 90 -12.94 -19.12 19.56
N PRO A 91 -11.90 -19.77 20.13
CA PRO A 91 -11.62 -19.70 21.56
C PRO A 91 -11.42 -18.24 22.01
N ALA A 92 -11.61 -17.93 23.29
CA ALA A 92 -11.48 -16.56 23.81
C ALA A 92 -10.04 -15.98 23.71
N GLN A 93 -9.05 -16.84 23.50
CA GLN A 93 -7.66 -16.46 23.27
C GLN A 93 -6.97 -17.53 22.43
N ALA A 94 -6.01 -17.12 21.61
CA ALA A 94 -5.08 -18.00 20.93
C ALA A 94 -3.75 -17.29 20.71
N PHE A 95 -2.66 -18.04 20.66
CA PHE A 95 -1.33 -17.52 20.37
C PHE A 95 -0.51 -18.53 19.58
N LEU A 96 0.36 -18.00 18.73
CA LEU A 96 1.38 -18.70 17.99
C LEU A 96 2.74 -18.40 18.63
N ASN A 97 3.70 -19.31 18.46
CA ASN A 97 5.08 -19.00 18.81
C ASN A 97 5.56 -17.85 17.91
N SER A 98 5.97 -16.74 18.52
CA SER A 98 6.50 -15.61 17.78
C SER A 98 7.79 -16.00 17.02
N PRO A 99 7.94 -15.59 15.76
CA PRO A 99 9.17 -15.82 15.01
C PRO A 99 10.33 -15.02 15.61
N PRO A 100 11.59 -15.32 15.25
CA PRO A 100 12.70 -14.43 15.52
C PRO A 100 12.40 -13.02 15.03
N TYR A 101 12.48 -12.04 15.92
CA TYR A 101 12.15 -10.66 15.59
C TYR A 101 13.14 -10.09 14.57
N GLU A 102 12.62 -9.52 13.49
CA GLU A 102 13.40 -8.83 12.48
C GLU A 102 12.99 -7.36 12.38
N LYS A 103 13.88 -6.45 12.81
CA LYS A 103 13.67 -5.01 12.67
C LYS A 103 13.75 -4.60 11.20
N GLN A 104 12.79 -3.82 10.71
CA GLN A 104 12.84 -3.33 9.33
C GLN A 104 14.04 -2.42 9.08
N THR A 105 14.57 -2.50 7.86
CA THR A 105 15.40 -1.45 7.26
C THR A 105 14.51 -0.33 6.68
N ALA A 106 15.12 0.68 6.06
CA ALA A 106 14.41 1.87 5.58
C ALA A 106 13.28 1.51 4.59
N ASN A 107 12.04 1.88 4.94
CA ASN A 107 10.81 1.57 4.19
C ASN A 107 10.62 0.08 3.85
N ASN A 108 11.04 -0.83 4.75
CA ASN A 108 11.06 -2.27 4.47
C ASN A 108 10.07 -3.07 5.34
N CYS A 109 8.98 -2.45 5.79
CA CYS A 109 7.98 -3.08 6.67
C CYS A 109 7.37 -4.35 6.06
N GLY A 110 6.99 -4.32 4.77
CA GLY A 110 6.44 -5.47 4.05
C GLY A 110 7.41 -6.66 3.99
N PRO A 111 8.62 -6.49 3.41
CA PRO A 111 9.63 -7.55 3.37
C PRO A 111 10.04 -8.08 4.75
N ALA A 112 10.11 -7.23 5.78
CA ALA A 112 10.41 -7.67 7.14
C ALA A 112 9.26 -8.46 7.78
N ALA A 113 8.00 -8.04 7.58
CA ALA A 113 6.82 -8.77 8.07
C ALA A 113 6.70 -10.12 7.36
N LEU A 114 6.90 -10.15 6.05
CA LEU A 114 6.89 -11.38 5.26
C LEU A 114 8.05 -12.33 5.67
N SER A 115 9.25 -11.81 5.90
CA SER A 115 10.38 -12.60 6.39
C SER A 115 10.07 -13.31 7.71
N MET A 116 9.57 -12.56 8.70
CA MET A 116 9.15 -13.12 9.99
C MET A 116 8.04 -14.17 9.82
N MET A 117 7.06 -13.93 8.93
CA MET A 117 6.01 -14.90 8.64
C MET A 117 6.59 -16.19 8.04
N LEU A 118 7.50 -16.10 7.08
CA LEU A 118 8.13 -17.24 6.42
C LEU A 118 9.04 -18.05 7.36
N HIS A 119 9.68 -17.40 8.34
CA HIS A 119 10.43 -18.11 9.39
C HIS A 119 9.54 -19.05 10.20
N MET A 120 8.25 -18.75 10.36
CA MET A 120 7.29 -19.63 11.03
C MET A 120 7.04 -20.93 10.25
N PHE A 121 7.36 -20.96 8.95
CA PHE A 121 7.32 -22.14 8.10
C PHE A 121 8.70 -22.80 7.92
N GLY A 122 9.76 -22.27 8.53
CA GLY A 122 11.12 -22.81 8.45
C GLY A 122 11.97 -22.25 7.31
N TRP A 123 11.54 -21.18 6.65
CA TRP A 123 12.42 -20.42 5.76
C TRP A 123 13.56 -19.76 6.57
N THR A 124 14.74 -19.63 5.99
CA THR A 124 15.97 -19.19 6.71
C THR A 124 16.62 -17.95 6.14
N GLY A 125 16.00 -17.30 5.15
CA GLY A 125 16.47 -16.04 4.59
C GLY A 125 16.15 -14.83 5.47
N SER A 126 16.22 -13.64 4.89
CA SER A 126 16.02 -12.36 5.57
C SER A 126 15.14 -11.41 4.76
N GLN A 127 14.72 -10.30 5.36
CA GLN A 127 14.02 -9.24 4.64
C GLN A 127 14.80 -8.73 3.41
N LYS A 128 16.14 -8.89 3.41
CA LYS A 128 17.00 -8.47 2.30
C LYS A 128 16.79 -9.34 1.07
N ASP A 129 16.70 -10.66 1.24
CA ASP A 129 16.48 -11.60 0.15
C ASP A 129 15.12 -11.35 -0.53
N ILE A 130 14.15 -10.87 0.25
CA ILE A 130 12.85 -10.42 -0.27
C ILE A 130 12.98 -9.07 -0.98
N SER A 131 13.54 -8.05 -0.31
CA SER A 131 13.63 -6.70 -0.85
C SER A 131 14.50 -6.60 -2.10
N ASP A 132 15.55 -7.42 -2.24
CA ASP A 132 16.40 -7.44 -3.44
C ASP A 132 15.61 -7.80 -4.71
N VAL A 133 14.44 -8.43 -4.58
CA VAL A 133 13.58 -8.81 -5.71
C VAL A 133 12.44 -7.81 -5.90
N ILE A 134 11.68 -7.52 -4.85
CA ILE A 134 10.44 -6.73 -4.96
C ILE A 134 10.64 -5.25 -4.67
N LYS A 135 11.82 -4.85 -4.20
CA LYS A 135 12.19 -3.47 -3.87
C LYS A 135 13.67 -3.19 -4.16
N PRO A 136 14.17 -3.49 -5.38
CA PRO A 136 15.61 -3.56 -5.67
C PRO A 136 16.33 -2.20 -5.61
N VAL A 137 15.59 -1.09 -5.70
CA VAL A 137 16.16 0.26 -5.75
C VAL A 137 15.99 0.97 -4.40
N ASN A 138 17.10 1.54 -3.93
CA ASN A 138 17.07 2.41 -2.74
C ASN A 138 16.21 3.64 -3.01
N GLY A 139 15.24 3.89 -2.13
CA GLY A 139 14.36 5.05 -2.20
C GLY A 139 12.93 4.72 -2.57
N ASP A 140 12.66 3.55 -3.16
CA ASP A 140 11.31 2.99 -3.22
C ASP A 140 10.75 2.92 -1.78
N ARG A 141 9.50 3.33 -1.59
CA ARG A 141 8.87 3.51 -0.28
C ARG A 141 7.63 2.65 -0.08
N ASN A 142 7.26 1.86 -1.07
CA ASN A 142 6.06 1.04 -1.06
C ASN A 142 6.40 -0.40 -1.43
N VAL A 143 5.62 -1.35 -0.91
CA VAL A 143 5.58 -2.73 -1.41
C VAL A 143 4.12 -3.14 -1.35
N ASN A 144 3.55 -3.42 -2.52
CA ASN A 144 2.15 -3.80 -2.65
C ASN A 144 1.94 -5.28 -2.24
N PRO A 145 0.73 -5.65 -1.79
CA PRO A 145 0.37 -7.04 -1.49
C PRO A 145 0.64 -8.01 -2.66
N GLU A 146 0.41 -7.57 -3.89
CA GLU A 146 0.68 -8.30 -5.13
C GLU A 146 2.15 -8.70 -5.26
N GLU A 147 3.06 -7.83 -4.82
CA GLU A 147 4.50 -8.05 -4.92
C GLU A 147 4.99 -9.05 -3.87
N MET A 148 4.47 -8.96 -2.65
CA MET A 148 4.69 -9.99 -1.64
C MET A 148 4.13 -11.34 -2.10
N ALA A 149 2.94 -11.33 -2.71
CA ALA A 149 2.34 -12.53 -3.27
C ALA A 149 3.18 -13.13 -4.40
N PHE A 150 3.67 -12.28 -5.31
CA PHE A 150 4.60 -12.65 -6.36
C PHE A 150 5.87 -13.29 -5.79
N TRP A 151 6.46 -12.68 -4.76
CA TRP A 151 7.69 -13.20 -4.16
C TRP A 151 7.47 -14.60 -3.58
N VAL A 152 6.43 -14.81 -2.77
CA VAL A 152 6.15 -16.13 -2.17
C VAL A 152 5.92 -17.17 -3.27
N ARG A 153 5.11 -16.86 -4.29
CA ARG A 153 4.79 -17.81 -5.36
C ARG A 153 6.02 -18.23 -6.18
N ASN A 154 7.01 -17.36 -6.34
CA ASN A 154 8.18 -17.60 -7.17
C ASN A 154 9.43 -18.06 -6.41
N TYR A 155 9.61 -17.63 -5.15
CA TYR A 155 10.83 -17.84 -4.37
C TYR A 155 10.60 -18.71 -3.12
N ALA A 156 9.34 -18.90 -2.72
CA ALA A 156 8.92 -19.85 -1.70
C ALA A 156 7.75 -20.71 -2.22
N GLY A 157 7.82 -21.17 -3.48
CA GLY A 157 6.70 -21.81 -4.20
C GLY A 157 6.16 -23.13 -3.62
N TRP A 158 6.79 -23.63 -2.54
CA TRP A 158 6.27 -24.71 -1.69
C TRP A 158 5.21 -24.22 -0.69
N LEU A 159 4.98 -22.92 -0.61
CA LEU A 159 3.90 -22.26 0.11
C LEU A 159 2.86 -21.69 -0.87
N ARG A 160 1.71 -21.32 -0.32
CA ARG A 160 0.66 -20.52 -0.94
C ARG A 160 0.51 -19.23 -0.17
N ILE A 161 -0.01 -18.22 -0.87
CA ILE A 161 -0.33 -16.92 -0.28
C ILE A 161 -1.61 -16.40 -0.92
N GLU A 162 -2.52 -15.95 -0.06
CA GLU A 162 -3.75 -15.29 -0.44
C GLU A 162 -3.89 -13.99 0.37
N TYR A 163 -4.48 -12.98 -0.26
CA TYR A 163 -4.85 -11.74 0.41
C TYR A 163 -6.27 -11.34 0.05
N ARG A 164 -6.95 -10.71 1.00
CA ARG A 164 -8.34 -10.29 0.90
C ARG A 164 -8.50 -8.94 1.58
N VAL A 165 -9.64 -8.31 1.35
CA VAL A 165 -10.02 -7.02 1.96
C VAL A 165 -11.33 -7.18 2.72
N GLY A 166 -11.78 -6.12 3.40
CA GLY A 166 -13.00 -6.16 4.20
C GLY A 166 -12.93 -7.21 5.32
N GLY A 167 -11.73 -7.47 5.85
CA GLY A 167 -11.56 -8.34 7.00
C GLY A 167 -12.20 -7.75 8.25
N ASP A 168 -12.51 -8.63 9.20
CA ASP A 168 -13.04 -8.29 10.51
C ASP A 168 -12.26 -9.01 11.62
N LEU A 169 -12.46 -8.59 12.87
CA LEU A 169 -11.76 -9.18 14.00
C LEU A 169 -12.03 -10.67 14.14
N GLU A 170 -13.24 -11.13 13.79
CA GLU A 170 -13.60 -12.55 13.88
C GLU A 170 -12.78 -13.39 12.90
N THR A 171 -12.62 -12.93 11.66
CA THR A 171 -11.81 -13.56 10.63
C THR A 171 -10.35 -13.67 11.07
N LEU A 172 -9.76 -12.58 11.59
CA LEU A 172 -8.40 -12.59 12.11
C LEU A 172 -8.24 -13.60 13.27
N LYS A 173 -9.19 -13.61 14.21
CA LYS A 173 -9.18 -14.55 15.35
C LYS A 173 -9.29 -16.00 14.90
N ARG A 174 -10.16 -16.30 13.93
CA ARG A 174 -10.34 -17.66 13.39
C ARG A 174 -9.06 -18.17 12.73
N LEU A 175 -8.39 -17.34 11.94
CA LEU A 175 -7.10 -17.68 11.32
C LEU A 175 -6.04 -17.97 12.38
N ILE A 176 -5.87 -17.08 13.36
CA ILE A 176 -4.88 -17.26 14.43
C ILE A 176 -5.20 -18.48 15.30
N ALA A 177 -6.47 -18.72 15.63
CA ALA A 177 -6.90 -19.89 16.40
C ALA A 177 -6.67 -21.22 15.66
N ALA A 178 -6.70 -21.20 14.33
CA ALA A 178 -6.34 -22.32 13.46
C ALA A 178 -4.83 -22.38 13.16
N ALA A 179 -4.01 -21.63 13.92
CA ALA A 179 -2.57 -21.59 13.82
C ALA A 179 -2.00 -20.98 12.51
N TYR A 180 -2.76 -20.09 11.86
CA TYR A 180 -2.29 -19.29 10.73
C TYR A 180 -1.95 -17.87 11.18
N PRO A 181 -0.68 -17.45 11.12
CA PRO A 181 -0.35 -16.05 11.35
C PRO A 181 -0.92 -15.19 10.22
N VAL A 182 -1.21 -13.92 10.50
CA VAL A 182 -1.87 -13.03 9.53
C VAL A 182 -1.06 -11.75 9.40
N ILE A 183 -0.68 -11.39 8.17
CA ILE A 183 -0.16 -10.04 7.92
C ILE A 183 -1.34 -9.12 7.63
N VAL A 184 -1.39 -7.96 8.28
CA VAL A 184 -2.35 -6.89 7.96
C VAL A 184 -1.59 -5.64 7.52
N GLU A 185 -2.17 -4.89 6.58
CA GLU A 185 -1.70 -3.57 6.21
C GLU A 185 -2.46 -2.52 7.03
N SER A 186 -1.78 -1.86 7.94
CA SER A 186 -2.34 -0.85 8.82
C SER A 186 -1.64 0.49 8.62
N THR A 187 -2.03 1.48 9.40
CA THR A 187 -1.29 2.74 9.51
C THR A 187 -0.35 2.72 10.70
N THR A 188 0.67 3.57 10.65
CA THR A 188 1.48 3.94 11.81
C THR A 188 1.80 5.43 11.74
N SER A 189 2.24 5.99 12.87
CA SER A 189 2.83 7.32 12.91
C SER A 189 4.36 7.19 12.82
N LEU A 190 4.96 7.88 11.85
CA LEU A 190 6.41 8.02 11.75
C LEU A 190 6.98 8.75 12.97
N ASN A 191 8.27 8.59 13.24
CA ASN A 191 8.87 9.39 14.32
C ASN A 191 8.87 10.86 13.88
N PRO A 192 8.53 11.81 14.78
CA PRO A 192 8.57 13.23 14.45
C PRO A 192 9.95 13.73 13.99
N GLU A 193 11.02 13.03 14.37
CA GLU A 193 12.39 13.33 13.95
C GLU A 193 12.69 12.91 12.50
N ASP A 194 11.86 12.03 11.93
CA ASP A 194 11.97 11.53 10.55
C ASP A 194 11.05 12.29 9.58
N THR A 195 10.50 13.43 10.01
CA THR A 195 9.66 14.31 9.20
C THR A 195 10.35 14.73 7.90
N GLY A 196 9.61 14.66 6.79
CA GLY A 196 10.09 15.14 5.50
C GLY A 196 9.87 16.64 5.27
N TRP A 197 9.08 17.32 6.10
CA TRP A 197 8.71 18.74 5.94
C TRP A 197 8.01 19.33 7.17
N PRO A 198 7.94 20.66 7.34
CA PRO A 198 7.40 21.27 8.57
C PRO A 198 6.00 20.80 8.99
N ASP A 199 5.07 20.63 8.04
CA ASP A 199 3.66 20.26 8.30
C ASP A 199 3.35 18.81 7.89
N ASP A 200 4.27 17.90 8.21
CA ASP A 200 4.16 16.46 7.95
C ASP A 200 3.13 15.82 8.89
N ASP A 201 2.10 15.18 8.31
CA ASP A 201 1.07 14.46 9.06
C ASP A 201 1.55 13.17 9.72
N LEU A 202 2.80 12.77 9.44
CA LEU A 202 3.47 11.56 9.92
C LEU A 202 2.73 10.25 9.61
N TRP A 203 1.67 10.30 8.80
CA TRP A 203 0.86 9.14 8.46
C TRP A 203 1.60 8.27 7.45
N ALA A 204 1.72 6.98 7.74
CA ALA A 204 2.37 6.01 6.85
C ALA A 204 1.66 4.66 6.88
N ALA A 205 1.69 3.94 5.75
CA ALA A 205 1.36 2.52 5.71
C ALA A 205 2.38 1.72 6.51
N HIS A 206 1.93 0.63 7.12
CA HIS A 206 2.75 -0.28 7.90
C HIS A 206 2.19 -1.69 7.84
N TYR A 207 3.07 -2.69 7.84
CA TYR A 207 2.66 -4.08 7.89
C TYR A 207 2.90 -4.65 9.29
N LEU A 208 1.88 -5.28 9.83
CA LEU A 208 1.91 -5.97 11.12
C LEU A 208 1.72 -7.47 10.91
N LEU A 209 2.53 -8.29 11.57
CA LEU A 209 2.32 -9.74 11.63
C LEU A 209 1.60 -10.10 12.93
N LEU A 210 0.32 -10.46 12.84
CA LEU A 210 -0.49 -10.88 13.98
C LEU A 210 -0.20 -12.34 14.34
N THR A 211 0.12 -12.57 15.61
CA THR A 211 0.48 -13.90 16.15
C THR A 211 -0.36 -14.34 17.34
N GLY A 212 -1.29 -13.51 17.81
CA GLY A 212 -2.16 -13.88 18.94
C GLY A 212 -3.28 -12.89 19.19
N TYR A 213 -4.26 -13.29 20.00
CA TYR A 213 -5.31 -12.42 20.52
C TYR A 213 -5.78 -12.87 21.90
N ASP A 214 -6.37 -11.95 22.66
CA ASP A 214 -6.97 -12.18 23.97
C ASP A 214 -8.23 -11.31 24.10
N ASP A 215 -9.40 -11.96 24.14
CA ASP A 215 -10.69 -11.29 24.26
C ASP A 215 -10.95 -10.73 25.67
N ALA A 216 -10.33 -11.25 26.72
CA ALA A 216 -10.47 -10.67 28.05
C ALA A 216 -9.76 -9.31 28.12
N ALA A 217 -8.63 -9.19 27.43
CA ALA A 217 -7.86 -7.95 27.34
C ALA A 217 -8.21 -7.08 26.12
N GLN A 218 -9.02 -7.58 25.17
CA GLN A 218 -9.41 -6.91 23.92
C GLN A 218 -8.20 -6.47 23.07
N ILE A 219 -7.23 -7.37 22.90
CA ILE A 219 -5.96 -7.08 22.22
C ILE A 219 -5.58 -8.14 21.20
N PHE A 220 -4.92 -7.72 20.12
CA PHE A 220 -4.05 -8.58 19.32
C PHE A 220 -2.60 -8.49 19.82
N THR A 221 -1.85 -9.56 19.59
CA THR A 221 -0.39 -9.58 19.71
C THR A 221 0.20 -9.52 18.29
N ALA A 222 1.03 -8.52 18.04
CA ALA A 222 1.61 -8.27 16.72
C ALA A 222 3.15 -8.15 16.79
N GLN A 223 3.83 -8.67 15.77
CA GLN A 223 5.22 -8.34 15.50
C GLN A 223 5.23 -7.07 14.65
N ASP A 224 5.64 -5.97 15.28
CA ASP A 224 5.75 -4.67 14.64
C ASP A 224 7.20 -4.43 14.25
N THR A 225 7.50 -4.53 12.96
CA THR A 225 8.88 -4.41 12.43
C THR A 225 9.53 -3.04 12.70
N TYR A 226 8.72 -2.03 13.04
CA TYR A 226 9.16 -0.68 13.38
C TYR A 226 9.25 -0.45 14.89
N ARG A 227 8.28 -0.97 15.67
CA ARG A 227 8.13 -0.69 17.11
C ARG A 227 8.60 -1.80 18.04
N GLY A 228 8.81 -3.02 17.57
CA GLY A 228 9.30 -4.15 18.36
C GLY A 228 8.42 -5.42 18.30
N PRO A 229 8.91 -6.51 18.91
CA PRO A 229 8.16 -7.77 18.98
C PRO A 229 6.99 -7.71 19.97
N ASP A 230 6.03 -8.62 19.77
CA ASP A 230 4.93 -8.93 20.70
C ASP A 230 4.14 -7.70 21.21
N LYS A 231 3.96 -6.69 20.37
CA LYS A 231 3.17 -5.50 20.68
C LYS A 231 1.73 -5.91 20.97
N LYS A 232 1.19 -5.41 22.08
CA LYS A 232 -0.24 -5.54 22.40
C LYS A 232 -0.97 -4.36 21.79
N ILE A 233 -1.85 -4.64 20.82
CA ILE A 233 -2.61 -3.63 20.08
C ILE A 233 -4.09 -3.83 20.44
N PRO A 234 -4.74 -2.85 21.08
CA PRO A 234 -6.18 -2.87 21.30
C PRO A 234 -6.98 -3.11 20.01
N TYR A 235 -8.09 -3.83 20.13
CA TYR A 235 -8.95 -4.15 18.98
C TYR A 235 -9.44 -2.90 18.23
N ASP A 236 -9.91 -1.89 18.96
CA ASP A 236 -10.39 -0.62 18.41
C ASP A 236 -9.27 0.17 17.72
N GLN A 237 -8.08 0.17 18.31
CA GLN A 237 -6.89 0.75 17.69
C GLN A 237 -6.57 0.05 16.37
N LEU A 238 -6.51 -1.29 16.37
CA LEU A 238 -6.21 -2.04 15.14
C LEU A 238 -7.25 -1.76 14.07
N GLU A 239 -8.56 -1.82 14.37
CA GLU A 239 -9.62 -1.57 13.38
C GLU A 239 -9.54 -0.17 12.79
N SER A 240 -9.26 0.85 13.62
CA SER A 240 -9.08 2.23 13.17
C SER A 240 -7.86 2.38 12.25
N GLU A 241 -6.73 1.76 12.62
CA GLU A 241 -5.49 1.82 11.85
C GLU A 241 -5.52 0.94 10.60
N TRP A 242 -6.38 -0.08 10.55
CA TRP A 242 -6.55 -1.04 9.46
C TRP A 242 -7.52 -0.56 8.37
N LYS A 243 -8.56 0.19 8.77
CA LYS A 243 -9.58 0.76 7.87
C LYS A 243 -9.01 1.50 6.65
N PRO A 244 -7.96 2.34 6.75
CA PRO A 244 -7.43 3.09 5.62
C PRO A 244 -6.96 2.20 4.46
N PHE A 245 -6.59 0.95 4.72
CA PHE A 245 -6.17 -0.04 3.71
C PHE A 245 -7.25 -1.07 3.43
N ASN A 246 -8.53 -0.65 3.52
CA ASN A 246 -9.68 -1.48 3.21
C ASN A 246 -9.70 -2.81 3.97
N TYR A 247 -9.20 -2.81 5.21
CA TYR A 247 -9.10 -4.01 6.03
C TYR A 247 -8.38 -5.16 5.32
N LEU A 248 -7.24 -4.87 4.67
CA LEU A 248 -6.43 -5.85 3.96
C LEU A 248 -5.71 -6.82 4.91
N TYR A 249 -5.85 -8.11 4.63
CA TYR A 249 -5.12 -9.17 5.32
C TYR A 249 -4.54 -10.18 4.34
N MET A 250 -3.45 -10.80 4.77
CA MET A 250 -2.65 -11.78 4.02
C MET A 250 -2.42 -13.01 4.87
N ILE A 251 -2.53 -14.16 4.23
CA ILE A 251 -2.29 -15.47 4.82
C ILE A 251 -1.33 -16.27 3.95
N VAL A 252 -0.39 -16.95 4.60
CA VAL A 252 0.55 -17.90 3.98
C VAL A 252 0.28 -19.25 4.60
N TYR A 253 0.27 -20.29 3.77
CA TYR A 253 -0.09 -21.65 4.20
C TYR A 253 0.55 -22.69 3.27
N LEU A 254 0.64 -23.93 3.74
CA LEU A 254 1.07 -25.08 2.94
C LEU A 254 -0.05 -25.52 1.99
N PRO A 255 0.24 -26.06 0.79
CA PRO A 255 -0.79 -26.51 -0.15
C PRO A 255 -1.81 -27.48 0.46
N GLU A 256 -1.40 -28.33 1.40
CA GLU A 256 -2.30 -29.30 2.05
C GLU A 256 -3.32 -28.66 3.01
N GLN A 257 -3.11 -27.39 3.37
CA GLN A 257 -3.96 -26.59 4.27
C GLN A 257 -5.04 -25.79 3.53
N GLU A 258 -5.05 -25.80 2.19
CA GLU A 258 -5.91 -24.94 1.38
C GLU A 258 -7.41 -25.14 1.68
N GLU A 259 -7.87 -26.38 1.85
CA GLU A 259 -9.28 -26.67 2.14
C GLU A 259 -9.70 -26.18 3.54
N GLU A 260 -8.79 -26.19 4.51
CA GLU A 260 -9.04 -25.61 5.83
C GLU A 260 -9.15 -24.08 5.73
N ILE A 261 -8.24 -23.43 5.01
CA ILE A 261 -8.29 -21.99 4.75
C ILE A 261 -9.57 -21.59 4.04
N LYS A 262 -9.98 -22.33 3.00
CA LYS A 262 -11.27 -22.16 2.31
C LYS A 262 -12.43 -22.23 3.29
N SER A 263 -12.42 -23.22 4.19
CA SER A 263 -13.45 -23.38 5.21
C SER A 263 -13.48 -22.21 6.20
N ILE A 264 -12.31 -21.71 6.64
CA ILE A 264 -12.21 -20.59 7.58
C ILE A 264 -12.69 -19.28 6.94
N LEU A 265 -12.28 -19.01 5.71
CA LEU A 265 -12.65 -17.78 4.99
C LEU A 265 -14.11 -17.82 4.48
N GLY A 266 -14.67 -19.00 4.25
CA GLY A 266 -16.03 -19.15 3.75
C GLY A 266 -16.23 -18.35 2.45
N SER A 267 -17.22 -17.45 2.43
CA SER A 267 -17.45 -16.57 1.26
C SER A 267 -16.29 -15.62 0.95
N ASN A 268 -15.41 -15.33 1.92
CA ASN A 268 -14.22 -14.51 1.68
C ASN A 268 -13.13 -15.26 0.90
N TRP A 269 -13.25 -16.57 0.70
CA TRP A 269 -12.33 -17.31 -0.16
C TRP A 269 -12.44 -16.87 -1.61
N ASP A 270 -13.65 -16.69 -2.12
CA ASP A 270 -13.85 -16.19 -3.49
C ASP A 270 -13.55 -14.68 -3.53
N PRO A 271 -12.62 -14.21 -4.41
CA PRO A 271 -12.24 -12.81 -4.46
C PRO A 271 -13.40 -11.86 -4.80
N ASP A 272 -14.33 -12.25 -5.68
CA ASP A 272 -15.45 -11.41 -6.10
C ASP A 272 -16.48 -11.29 -4.97
N LEU A 273 -16.82 -12.41 -4.30
CA LEU A 273 -17.69 -12.39 -3.12
C LEU A 273 -17.05 -11.61 -1.97
N ASN A 274 -15.74 -11.74 -1.74
CA ASN A 274 -15.02 -10.95 -0.74
C ASN A 274 -15.09 -9.45 -1.05
N ARG A 275 -14.82 -9.06 -2.29
CA ARG A 275 -14.86 -7.66 -2.73
C ARG A 275 -16.25 -7.07 -2.68
N GLN A 276 -17.29 -7.85 -3.00
CA GLN A 276 -18.67 -7.40 -2.87
C GLN A 276 -19.03 -7.14 -1.41
N ARG A 277 -18.66 -8.05 -0.50
CA ARG A 277 -18.86 -7.85 0.95
C ARG A 277 -18.10 -6.63 1.48
N ALA A 278 -16.86 -6.43 1.04
CA ALA A 278 -16.06 -5.27 1.40
C ALA A 278 -16.70 -3.96 0.89
N LEU A 279 -17.26 -3.97 -0.32
CA LEU A 279 -18.02 -2.85 -0.87
C LEU A 279 -19.27 -2.56 -0.04
N ASP A 280 -20.06 -3.58 0.28
CA ASP A 280 -21.29 -3.43 1.08
C ASP A 280 -20.98 -2.88 2.48
N ALA A 281 -19.92 -3.38 3.13
CA ALA A 281 -19.46 -2.88 4.42
C ALA A 281 -18.97 -1.43 4.34
N ALA A 282 -18.21 -1.06 3.30
CA ALA A 282 -17.76 0.31 3.10
C ALA A 282 -18.94 1.26 2.85
N LEU A 283 -19.94 0.86 2.05
CA LEU A 283 -21.17 1.63 1.83
C LEU A 283 -21.96 1.83 3.13
N ALA A 284 -22.11 0.77 3.93
CA ALA A 284 -22.72 0.87 5.25
C ALA A 284 -21.97 1.86 6.15
N ALA A 285 -20.63 1.81 6.15
CA ALA A 285 -19.80 2.75 6.90
C ALA A 285 -20.00 4.20 6.45
N THR A 286 -20.10 4.49 5.14
CA THR A 286 -20.41 5.85 4.65
C THR A 286 -21.82 6.32 5.02
N THR A 287 -22.75 5.40 5.25
CA THR A 287 -24.10 5.73 5.73
C THR A 287 -24.09 6.03 7.23
N THR A 288 -23.32 5.26 8.00
CA THR A 288 -23.15 5.46 9.44
C THR A 288 -22.38 6.75 9.76
N ASP A 289 -21.30 7.01 9.03
CA ASP A 289 -20.52 8.25 9.12
C ASP A 289 -20.23 8.80 7.71
N PRO A 290 -21.08 9.74 7.21
CA PRO A 290 -20.88 10.37 5.91
C PRO A 290 -19.60 11.19 5.78
N ASN A 291 -18.91 11.48 6.90
CA ASN A 291 -17.66 12.23 6.92
C ASN A 291 -16.41 11.33 7.07
N ASP A 292 -16.57 10.00 7.05
CA ASP A 292 -15.43 9.07 7.05
C ASP A 292 -14.78 9.01 5.67
N ALA A 293 -13.70 9.77 5.48
CA ALA A 293 -12.95 9.82 4.24
C ALA A 293 -12.39 8.44 3.83
N PHE A 294 -12.02 7.58 4.78
CA PHE A 294 -11.49 6.25 4.49
C PHE A 294 -12.59 5.28 4.08
N ALA A 295 -13.79 5.39 4.65
CA ALA A 295 -14.94 4.61 4.18
C ALA A 295 -15.27 4.93 2.72
N TRP A 296 -15.30 6.22 2.35
CA TRP A 296 -15.48 6.65 0.95
C TRP A 296 -14.34 6.16 0.05
N PHE A 297 -13.10 6.22 0.52
CA PHE A 297 -11.96 5.70 -0.23
C PHE A 297 -12.09 4.18 -0.47
N ASN A 298 -12.51 3.42 0.54
CA ASN A 298 -12.74 1.98 0.44
C ASN A 298 -13.89 1.63 -0.52
N VAL A 299 -14.97 2.43 -0.55
CA VAL A 299 -16.01 2.31 -1.58
C VAL A 299 -15.37 2.42 -2.97
N GLY A 300 -14.56 3.46 -3.19
CA GLY A 300 -13.84 3.65 -4.46
C GLY A 300 -12.94 2.46 -4.81
N SER A 301 -12.14 1.97 -3.87
CA SER A 301 -11.21 0.86 -4.08
C SER A 301 -11.90 -0.46 -4.42
N ASN A 302 -13.06 -0.75 -3.82
CA ASN A 302 -13.82 -1.93 -4.18
C ASN A 302 -14.56 -1.75 -5.53
N LEU A 303 -15.02 -0.55 -5.87
CA LEU A 303 -15.62 -0.28 -7.18
C LEU A 303 -14.61 -0.34 -8.33
N VAL A 304 -13.35 0.05 -8.09
CA VAL A 304 -12.24 -0.13 -9.06
C VAL A 304 -12.04 -1.61 -9.40
N TYR A 305 -12.11 -2.50 -8.40
CA TYR A 305 -12.01 -3.94 -8.62
C TYR A 305 -13.10 -4.45 -9.59
N PHE A 306 -14.31 -3.90 -9.50
CA PHE A 306 -15.43 -4.21 -10.40
C PHE A 306 -15.46 -3.37 -11.68
N GLU A 307 -14.39 -2.63 -11.98
CA GLU A 307 -14.28 -1.75 -13.16
C GLU A 307 -15.39 -0.66 -13.24
N ARG A 308 -16.03 -0.33 -12.11
CA ARG A 308 -17.07 0.71 -11.99
C ARG A 308 -16.43 2.08 -11.76
N TYR A 309 -15.63 2.51 -12.74
CA TYR A 309 -14.70 3.63 -12.57
C TYR A 309 -15.36 4.99 -12.31
N ASP A 310 -16.51 5.29 -12.93
CA ASP A 310 -17.23 6.55 -12.69
C ASP A 310 -17.77 6.63 -11.25
N GLU A 311 -18.30 5.53 -10.73
CA GLU A 311 -18.77 5.43 -9.35
C GLU A 311 -17.60 5.46 -8.36
N ALA A 312 -16.51 4.76 -8.69
CA ALA A 312 -15.29 4.80 -7.89
C ALA A 312 -14.74 6.23 -7.77
N ASN A 313 -14.72 6.97 -8.88
CA ASN A 313 -14.31 8.36 -8.91
C ASN A 313 -15.21 9.25 -8.05
N ALA A 314 -16.54 9.06 -8.07
CA ALA A 314 -17.44 9.81 -7.19
C ALA A 314 -17.11 9.57 -5.71
N ALA A 315 -16.82 8.33 -5.33
CA ALA A 315 -16.43 7.98 -3.97
C ALA A 315 -15.05 8.56 -3.59
N TYR A 316 -14.06 8.45 -4.47
CA TYR A 316 -12.74 9.06 -4.26
C TYR A 316 -12.77 10.58 -4.21
N ASP A 317 -13.60 11.23 -5.01
CA ASP A 317 -13.80 12.67 -4.98
C ASP A 317 -14.35 13.09 -3.62
N LYS A 318 -15.33 12.34 -3.09
CA LYS A 318 -15.86 12.59 -1.75
C LYS A 318 -14.82 12.39 -0.66
N ALA A 319 -14.01 11.33 -0.74
CA ALA A 319 -12.91 11.09 0.18
C ALA A 319 -11.89 12.24 0.17
N ARG A 320 -11.51 12.74 -1.02
CA ARG A 320 -10.59 13.88 -1.17
C ARG A 320 -11.19 15.19 -0.66
N GLU A 321 -12.49 15.42 -0.83
CA GLU A 321 -13.19 16.58 -0.27
C GLU A 321 -13.16 16.59 1.27
N LEU A 322 -13.34 15.42 1.88
CA LEU A 322 -13.30 15.24 3.34
C LEU A 322 -11.87 15.33 3.91
N GLY A 323 -10.86 15.14 3.06
CA GLY A 323 -9.45 15.21 3.40
C GLY A 323 -8.82 13.82 3.51
N LEU A 324 -7.66 13.65 2.89
CA LEU A 324 -6.87 12.43 2.95
C LEU A 324 -5.47 12.72 3.47
N PRO A 325 -4.80 11.72 4.07
CA PRO A 325 -3.39 11.82 4.43
C PRO A 325 -2.51 12.23 3.24
N GLN A 326 -1.48 13.01 3.49
CA GLN A 326 -0.57 13.57 2.49
C GLN A 326 0.17 12.48 1.70
N ARG A 327 0.29 11.27 2.26
CA ARG A 327 0.93 10.12 1.61
C ARG A 327 -0.04 9.08 1.09
N MET A 328 -1.34 9.35 1.01
CA MET A 328 -2.32 8.36 0.57
C MET A 328 -1.94 7.71 -0.78
N PHE A 329 -1.59 8.53 -1.77
CA PHE A 329 -1.19 8.06 -3.11
C PHE A 329 0.27 7.58 -3.21
N ARG A 330 0.99 7.48 -2.09
CA ARG A 330 2.24 6.68 -2.03
C ARG A 330 1.92 5.18 -2.01
N TYR A 331 0.77 4.81 -1.46
CA TYR A 331 0.42 3.42 -1.17
C TYR A 331 -0.83 2.95 -1.94
N GLN A 332 -1.70 3.87 -2.37
CA GLN A 332 -2.98 3.52 -2.98
C GLN A 332 -3.19 4.20 -4.33
N PHE A 333 -3.18 3.40 -5.40
CA PHE A 333 -3.17 3.86 -6.79
C PHE A 333 -4.50 3.71 -7.53
N GLY A 334 -5.53 3.14 -6.87
CA GLY A 334 -6.88 2.99 -7.43
C GLY A 334 -7.46 4.26 -8.05
N PRO A 335 -7.29 5.45 -7.44
CA PRO A 335 -7.72 6.72 -8.03
C PRO A 335 -7.06 7.05 -9.38
N PHE A 336 -5.82 6.60 -9.62
CA PHE A 336 -5.15 6.81 -10.91
C PHE A 336 -5.81 5.97 -12.01
N LEU A 337 -6.05 4.68 -11.71
CA LEU A 337 -6.73 3.75 -12.60
C LEU A 337 -8.15 4.23 -12.91
N ALA A 338 -8.91 4.62 -11.88
CA ALA A 338 -10.28 5.12 -12.03
C ALA A 338 -10.34 6.37 -12.93
N ASN A 339 -9.47 7.35 -12.70
CA ASN A 339 -9.44 8.56 -13.53
C ASN A 339 -9.03 8.27 -14.98
N PHE A 340 -8.07 7.36 -15.20
CA PHE A 340 -7.68 6.95 -16.54
C PHE A 340 -8.86 6.34 -17.30
N HIS A 341 -9.55 5.34 -16.74
CA HIS A 341 -10.64 4.68 -17.45
C HIS A 341 -11.89 5.56 -17.61
N ALA A 342 -12.16 6.48 -16.68
CA ALA A 342 -13.24 7.46 -16.78
C ALA A 342 -12.92 8.67 -17.69
N ASN A 343 -11.75 8.70 -18.33
CA ASN A 343 -11.27 9.83 -19.14
C ASN A 343 -11.12 11.16 -18.37
N ARG A 344 -10.92 11.13 -17.05
CA ARG A 344 -10.67 12.30 -16.21
C ARG A 344 -9.18 12.67 -16.20
N ASN A 345 -8.65 12.95 -17.40
CA ASN A 345 -7.20 13.07 -17.61
C ASN A 345 -6.54 14.21 -16.83
N ASP A 346 -7.23 15.35 -16.69
CA ASP A 346 -6.72 16.50 -15.93
C ASP A 346 -6.57 16.17 -14.45
N ASP A 347 -7.53 15.43 -13.89
CA ASP A 347 -7.50 15.00 -12.49
C ASP A 347 -6.40 13.93 -12.26
N LEU A 348 -6.20 13.04 -13.23
CA LEU A 348 -5.08 12.09 -13.22
C LEU A 348 -3.71 12.79 -13.22
N LEU A 349 -3.52 13.79 -14.09
CA LEU A 349 -2.29 14.59 -14.11
C LEU A 349 -2.07 15.32 -12.78
N ALA A 350 -3.10 15.99 -12.26
CA ALA A 350 -3.01 16.70 -10.99
C ALA A 350 -2.66 15.77 -9.81
N LEU A 351 -3.28 14.60 -9.75
CA LEU A 351 -3.03 13.62 -8.68
C LEU A 351 -1.64 12.98 -8.79
N THR A 352 -1.19 12.64 -10.00
CA THR A 352 0.15 12.07 -10.20
C THR A 352 1.24 13.11 -9.94
N ASP A 353 1.06 14.36 -10.36
CA ASP A 353 2.00 15.44 -10.05
C ASP A 353 2.06 15.70 -8.54
N TYR A 354 0.92 15.71 -7.84
CA TYR A 354 0.87 15.79 -6.38
C TYR A 354 1.63 14.63 -5.72
N ALA A 355 1.35 13.40 -6.14
CA ALA A 355 1.97 12.21 -5.59
C ALA A 355 3.50 12.22 -5.77
N LEU A 356 4.01 12.66 -6.93
CA LEU A 356 5.45 12.81 -7.19
C LEU A 356 6.10 13.96 -6.41
N GLN A 357 5.35 15.02 -6.10
CA GLN A 357 5.85 16.06 -5.21
C GLN A 357 6.12 15.50 -3.81
N ARG A 358 5.24 14.62 -3.32
CA ARG A 358 5.35 13.92 -2.02
C ARG A 358 6.32 12.74 -2.04
N THR A 359 6.36 11.98 -3.13
CA THR A 359 7.13 10.74 -3.29
C THR A 359 7.56 10.56 -4.75
N ASP A 360 8.75 11.06 -5.08
CA ASP A 360 9.33 10.94 -6.43
C ASP A 360 9.79 9.50 -6.78
N MET A 361 9.91 8.64 -5.77
CA MET A 361 10.32 7.24 -5.91
C MET A 361 9.11 6.30 -5.83
N SER A 362 8.15 6.46 -6.75
CA SER A 362 7.05 5.52 -7.00
C SER A 362 6.94 5.25 -8.49
N GLU A 363 7.21 4.02 -8.90
CA GLU A 363 7.11 3.59 -10.28
C GLU A 363 5.67 3.63 -10.80
N GLU A 364 4.68 3.34 -9.95
CA GLU A 364 3.27 3.36 -10.31
C GLU A 364 2.82 4.79 -10.63
N THR A 365 3.25 5.75 -9.82
CA THR A 365 2.93 7.17 -10.07
C THR A 365 3.55 7.65 -11.37
N TRP A 366 4.81 7.29 -11.64
CA TRP A 366 5.47 7.61 -12.91
C TRP A 366 4.82 6.92 -14.11
N LEU A 367 4.37 5.68 -13.95
CA LEU A 367 3.63 4.93 -14.97
C LEU A 367 2.32 5.66 -15.33
N TRP A 368 1.50 5.97 -14.33
CA TRP A 368 0.20 6.61 -14.52
C TRP A 368 0.31 8.04 -15.04
N ARG A 369 1.34 8.79 -14.62
CA ARG A 369 1.66 10.10 -15.22
C ARG A 369 1.96 9.97 -16.71
N GLY A 370 2.74 8.97 -17.11
CA GLY A 370 3.05 8.72 -18.51
C GLY A 370 1.81 8.41 -19.34
N TRP A 371 0.90 7.59 -18.81
CA TRP A 371 -0.38 7.29 -19.43
C TRP A 371 -1.28 8.54 -19.59
N ALA A 372 -1.27 9.42 -18.59
CA ALA A 372 -2.02 10.67 -18.63
C ALA A 372 -1.47 11.65 -19.69
N LEU A 373 -0.14 11.76 -19.80
CA LEU A 373 0.54 12.58 -20.80
C LEU A 373 0.33 12.04 -22.22
N TYR A 374 0.37 10.72 -22.38
CA TYR A 374 0.06 10.08 -23.64
C TYR A 374 -1.34 10.45 -24.14
N ARG A 375 -2.35 10.39 -23.26
CA ARG A 375 -3.73 10.82 -23.58
C ARG A 375 -3.85 12.31 -23.86
N ALA A 376 -3.02 13.14 -23.20
CA ALA A 376 -2.93 14.57 -23.49
C ALA A 376 -2.22 14.88 -24.83
N GLY A 377 -1.66 13.87 -25.51
CA GLY A 377 -0.93 14.02 -26.77
C GLY A 377 0.55 14.36 -26.62
N ASP A 378 1.08 14.43 -25.39
CA ASP A 378 2.50 14.66 -25.12
C ASP A 378 3.26 13.32 -25.01
N LEU A 379 3.46 12.70 -26.17
CA LEU A 379 4.15 11.41 -26.28
C LEU A 379 5.59 11.45 -25.74
N ASN A 380 6.28 12.59 -25.87
CA ASN A 380 7.67 12.72 -25.45
C ASN A 380 7.79 12.69 -23.92
N GLU A 381 6.94 13.45 -23.22
CA GLU A 381 6.92 13.42 -21.75
C GLU A 381 6.33 12.12 -21.19
N ALA A 382 5.42 11.47 -21.93
CA ALA A 382 4.93 10.14 -21.59
C ALA A 382 6.06 9.11 -21.55
N ILE A 383 6.86 9.03 -22.63
CA ILE A 383 8.02 8.14 -22.72
C ILE A 383 9.04 8.43 -21.60
N LYS A 384 9.32 9.71 -21.31
CA LYS A 384 10.20 10.08 -20.18
C LYS A 384 9.68 9.57 -18.84
N SER A 385 8.37 9.68 -18.60
CA SER A 385 7.73 9.21 -17.38
C SER A 385 7.82 7.68 -17.25
N TRP A 386 7.55 6.92 -18.31
CA TRP A 386 7.69 5.45 -18.28
C TRP A 386 9.14 4.99 -18.11
N ARG A 387 10.11 5.66 -18.73
CA ARG A 387 11.54 5.40 -18.46
C ARG A 387 11.91 5.73 -17.03
N LYS A 388 11.32 6.78 -16.45
CA LYS A 388 11.52 7.12 -15.05
C LYS A 388 10.95 6.04 -14.13
N ALA A 389 9.78 5.49 -14.43
CA ALA A 389 9.22 4.32 -13.74
C ALA A 389 10.21 3.14 -13.77
N LEU A 390 10.80 2.81 -14.93
CA LEU A 390 11.83 1.76 -15.05
C LEU A 390 13.12 2.06 -14.27
N SER A 391 13.48 3.34 -14.11
CA SER A 391 14.62 3.71 -13.29
C SER A 391 14.37 3.54 -11.79
N VAL A 392 13.10 3.68 -11.36
CA VAL A 392 12.67 3.43 -9.98
C VAL A 392 12.55 1.92 -9.75
N ARG A 393 11.98 1.18 -10.71
CA ARG A 393 11.89 -0.28 -10.67
C ARG A 393 12.37 -0.90 -11.98
N PRO A 394 13.64 -1.35 -12.04
CA PRO A 394 14.15 -2.06 -13.19
C PRO A 394 13.32 -3.31 -13.48
N GLY A 395 12.94 -3.49 -14.74
CA GLY A 395 12.11 -4.62 -15.16
C GLY A 395 10.63 -4.48 -14.86
N TYR A 396 10.15 -3.29 -14.47
CA TYR A 396 8.72 -3.05 -14.25
C TYR A 396 7.90 -3.29 -15.52
N GLU A 397 7.16 -4.39 -15.55
CA GLU A 397 6.51 -4.92 -16.76
C GLU A 397 5.51 -3.95 -17.37
N ASP A 398 4.75 -3.23 -16.54
CA ASP A 398 3.75 -2.26 -17.02
C ASP A 398 4.40 -1.07 -17.74
N ALA A 399 5.55 -0.60 -17.26
CA ALA A 399 6.31 0.46 -17.92
C ALA A 399 6.97 -0.03 -19.21
N LEU A 400 7.50 -1.27 -19.22
CA LEU A 400 8.00 -1.91 -20.44
C LEU A 400 6.89 -2.06 -21.48
N TYR A 401 5.70 -2.49 -21.07
CA TYR A 401 4.53 -2.59 -21.91
C TYR A 401 4.16 -1.23 -22.51
N ALA A 402 4.08 -0.17 -21.69
CA ALA A 402 3.72 1.16 -22.17
C ALA A 402 4.72 1.72 -23.21
N LEU A 403 6.02 1.50 -23.00
CA LEU A 403 7.06 1.87 -23.96
C LEU A 403 6.97 1.07 -25.26
N ASN A 404 6.79 -0.25 -25.17
CA ASN A 404 6.60 -1.12 -26.32
C ASN A 404 5.33 -0.77 -27.11
N PHE A 405 4.25 -0.42 -26.42
CA PHE A 405 2.97 -0.02 -27.02
C PHE A 405 3.13 1.18 -27.96
N VAL A 406 4.04 2.12 -27.63
CA VAL A 406 4.35 3.27 -28.49
C VAL A 406 5.58 3.07 -29.38
N GLY A 407 6.14 1.85 -29.44
CA GLY A 407 7.34 1.54 -30.24
C GLY A 407 8.63 2.19 -29.74
N SER A 408 8.70 2.55 -28.45
CA SER A 408 9.89 3.13 -27.82
C SER A 408 10.69 2.07 -27.09
N THR A 409 12.01 2.18 -27.13
CA THR A 409 12.90 1.30 -26.36
C THR A 409 12.94 1.74 -24.89
N PRO A 410 13.12 0.79 -23.94
CA PRO A 410 13.40 1.07 -22.53
C PRO A 410 14.47 2.13 -22.30
#